data_AF-X0WH53-F1
#
_entry.id   AF-X0WH53-F1
#
_cell.length_a   1.000
_cell.length_b   1.000
_cell.length_c   1.000
_cell.angle_alpha   90.00
_cell.angle_beta   90.00
_cell.angle_gamma   90.00
#
_symmetry.space_group_name_H-M   'P 1'
#
loop_
_entity.id
_entity.type
_entity.pdbx_description
1 polymer ?
#
loop_
_entity_poly.entity_id
_entity_poly.type
_entity_poly.pdbx_seq_one_letter_code
_entity_poly.pdbx_strand_id
1 'polypeptide(L)'
;LLNCDITLVKSLIKKIANHAYEFGVDWEHGGIFVEGPNNGPATQTLKEFWQQAEAMTGFIDMCLLFKEKKYWDAFENMFNFIWNKCINHEIGEWYALLERNGTVKWDYLGHEWKISYHTVRAVIQTVKRLRELLNIL
;
A
#
# COMPACT_ATOMS: atom_id res chain seq x y z
N LEU A 1 -7.05 8.87 12.45
CA LEU A 1 -7.91 8.98 11.24
C LEU A 1 -8.50 10.38 11.13
N LEU A 2 -8.88 10.85 9.94
CA LEU A 2 -9.53 12.15 9.73
C LEU A 2 -10.61 12.34 10.80
N ASN A 3 -10.63 13.49 11.49
CA ASN A 3 -11.60 13.82 12.54
C ASN A 3 -12.99 14.07 11.94
N CYS A 4 -13.51 13.10 11.19
CA CYS A 4 -14.74 13.15 10.43
C CYS A 4 -15.57 11.92 10.78
N ASP A 5 -16.88 12.09 10.88
CA ASP A 5 -17.81 10.98 11.04
C ASP A 5 -17.86 10.16 9.76
N ILE A 6 -17.31 8.95 9.81
CA ILE A 6 -17.28 8.02 8.68
C ILE A 6 -18.46 7.05 8.66
N THR A 7 -19.43 7.17 9.58
CA THR A 7 -20.50 6.17 9.76
C THR A 7 -21.24 5.87 8.45
N LEU A 8 -21.56 6.90 7.67
CA LEU A 8 -22.28 6.78 6.39
C LEU A 8 -21.46 6.11 5.28
N VAL A 9 -20.13 6.19 5.34
CA VAL A 9 -19.23 5.66 4.28
C VAL A 9 -18.46 4.41 4.72
N LYS A 10 -18.61 3.96 5.97
CA LYS A 10 -17.84 2.86 6.55
C LYS A 10 -18.00 1.56 5.76
N SER A 11 -19.21 1.26 5.29
CA SER A 11 -19.49 0.08 4.45
C SER A 11 -18.81 0.17 3.08
N LEU A 12 -18.79 1.36 2.48
CA LEU A 12 -18.11 1.62 1.21
C LEU A 12 -16.59 1.48 1.34
N ILE A 13 -15.99 2.05 2.40
CA ILE A 13 -14.56 1.88 2.71
C ILE A 13 -14.23 0.40 2.80
N LYS A 14 -15.03 -0.37 3.56
CA LYS A 14 -14.83 -1.82 3.71
C LYS A 14 -14.92 -2.55 2.37
N LYS A 15 -15.87 -2.18 1.51
CA LYS A 15 -16.03 -2.76 0.17
C LYS A 15 -14.79 -2.53 -0.70
N ILE A 16 -14.28 -1.30 -0.74
CA ILE A 16 -13.08 -0.94 -1.52
C ILE A 16 -11.85 -1.68 -0.97
N ALA A 17 -11.68 -1.71 0.35
CA ALA A 17 -10.57 -2.41 0.99
C ALA A 17 -10.60 -3.92 0.73
N ASN A 18 -11.78 -4.55 0.78
CA ASN A 18 -11.92 -5.97 0.45
C ASN A 18 -11.59 -6.24 -1.02
N HIS A 19 -12.03 -5.38 -1.95
CA HIS A 19 -11.68 -5.53 -3.36
C HIS A 19 -10.17 -5.42 -3.59
N ALA A 20 -9.52 -4.44 -2.97
CA ALA A 20 -8.06 -4.29 -3.03
C ALA A 20 -7.34 -5.51 -2.42
N TYR A 21 -7.83 -6.02 -1.29
CA TYR A 21 -7.31 -7.22 -0.64
C TYR A 21 -7.41 -8.47 -1.55
N GLU A 22 -8.55 -8.64 -2.21
CA GLU A 22 -8.87 -9.84 -3.00
C GLU A 22 -8.21 -9.83 -4.39
N PHE A 23 -8.23 -8.68 -5.07
CA PHE A 23 -7.84 -8.58 -6.48
C PHE A 23 -6.62 -7.70 -6.74
N GLY A 24 -6.23 -6.87 -5.77
CA GLY A 24 -5.09 -5.97 -5.90
C GLY A 24 -3.81 -6.52 -5.28
N VAL A 25 -3.89 -7.10 -4.07
CA VAL A 25 -2.73 -7.63 -3.34
C VAL A 25 -2.21 -8.87 -4.06
N ASP A 26 -0.91 -8.86 -4.34
CA ASP A 26 -0.21 -10.01 -4.92
C ASP A 26 0.33 -10.88 -3.79
N TRP A 27 -0.44 -11.91 -3.46
CA TRP A 27 -0.07 -12.87 -2.43
C TRP A 27 1.12 -13.77 -2.81
N GLU A 28 1.51 -13.79 -4.09
CA GLU A 28 2.62 -14.60 -4.58
C GLU A 28 3.96 -13.86 -4.49
N HIS A 29 4.01 -12.62 -4.98
CA HIS A 29 5.27 -11.84 -5.02
C HIS A 29 5.33 -10.66 -4.05
N GLY A 30 4.22 -10.33 -3.39
CA GLY A 30 4.09 -9.17 -2.55
C GLY A 30 3.72 -7.89 -3.31
N GLY A 31 3.26 -6.89 -2.56
CA GLY A 31 2.88 -5.60 -3.12
C GLY A 31 1.49 -5.61 -3.76
N ILE A 32 1.10 -4.49 -4.36
CA ILE A 32 -0.20 -4.30 -5.01
C ILE A 32 -0.01 -4.02 -6.50
N PHE A 33 -0.93 -4.52 -7.32
CA PHE A 33 -0.96 -4.26 -8.77
C PHE A 33 -1.36 -2.81 -9.10
N VAL A 34 -1.01 -2.35 -10.31
CA VAL A 34 -1.29 -0.98 -10.78
C VAL A 34 -2.79 -0.74 -10.94
N GLU A 35 -3.48 -1.62 -11.65
CA GLU A 35 -4.89 -1.43 -11.96
C GLU A 35 -5.61 -2.74 -12.32
N GLY A 36 -6.93 -2.68 -12.17
CA GLY A 36 -7.87 -3.74 -12.52
C GLY A 36 -9.29 -3.19 -12.66
N PRO A 37 -10.24 -4.02 -13.13
CA PRO A 37 -11.64 -3.67 -13.17
C PRO A 37 -12.23 -3.54 -11.76
N ASN A 38 -13.39 -2.90 -11.65
CA ASN A 38 -14.12 -2.76 -10.38
C ASN A 38 -14.77 -4.06 -9.85
N ASN A 39 -14.64 -5.16 -10.61
CA ASN A 39 -15.23 -6.46 -10.30
C ASN A 39 -14.42 -7.59 -10.95
N GLY A 40 -13.17 -7.76 -10.51
CA GLY A 40 -12.33 -8.84 -11.00
C GLY A 40 -10.83 -8.62 -10.77
N PRO A 41 -9.99 -9.56 -11.20
CA PRO A 41 -8.55 -9.53 -10.99
C PRO A 41 -7.88 -8.38 -11.74
N ALA A 42 -6.76 -7.90 -11.20
CA ALA A 42 -5.92 -6.90 -11.86
C ALA A 42 -5.50 -7.31 -13.28
N THR A 43 -5.47 -6.34 -14.18
CA THR A 43 -5.04 -6.51 -15.58
C THR A 43 -3.65 -5.95 -15.82
N GLN A 44 -3.19 -4.98 -15.01
CA GLN A 44 -1.81 -4.49 -15.04
C GLN A 44 -1.09 -4.86 -13.75
N THR A 45 -0.14 -5.79 -13.86
CA THR A 45 0.49 -6.44 -12.69
C THR A 45 1.85 -5.86 -12.31
N LEU A 46 2.25 -4.76 -12.94
CA LEU A 46 3.43 -3.98 -12.52
C LEU A 46 3.23 -3.43 -11.10
N LYS A 47 4.31 -2.91 -10.53
CA LYS A 47 4.35 -2.41 -9.16
C LYS A 47 4.88 -0.98 -9.17
N GLU A 48 3.97 -0.03 -9.26
CA GLU A 48 4.32 1.39 -9.26
C GLU A 48 4.35 1.94 -7.83
N PHE A 49 5.30 2.83 -7.57
CA PHE A 49 5.69 3.26 -6.22
C PHE A 49 4.52 3.84 -5.40
N TRP A 50 3.66 4.65 -6.02
CA TRP A 50 2.64 5.39 -5.30
C TRP A 50 1.48 4.46 -4.88
N GLN A 51 1.07 3.49 -5.69
CA GLN A 51 0.09 2.48 -5.31
C GLN A 51 0.61 1.66 -4.13
N GLN A 52 1.91 1.33 -4.10
CA GLN A 52 2.48 0.64 -2.94
C GLN A 52 2.36 1.50 -1.66
N ALA A 53 2.71 2.78 -1.78
CA ALA A 53 2.67 3.74 -0.67
C ALA A 53 1.25 3.95 -0.12
N GLU A 54 0.28 4.14 -1.02
CA GLU A 54 -1.13 4.33 -0.67
C GLU A 54 -1.76 3.06 -0.10
N ALA A 55 -1.53 1.90 -0.72
CA ALA A 55 -2.08 0.63 -0.25
C ALA A 55 -1.52 0.24 1.12
N MET A 56 -0.21 0.42 1.35
CA MET A 56 0.39 0.20 2.68
C MET A 56 -0.31 1.06 3.73
N THR A 57 -0.48 2.37 3.47
CA THR A 57 -1.15 3.29 4.40
C THR A 57 -2.62 2.93 4.58
N GLY A 58 -3.31 2.54 3.50
CA GLY A 58 -4.71 2.16 3.51
C GLY A 58 -4.97 0.89 4.32
N PHE A 59 -4.16 -0.16 4.17
CA PHE A 59 -4.34 -1.39 4.92
C PHE A 59 -4.09 -1.22 6.42
N ILE A 60 -3.12 -0.39 6.81
CA ILE A 60 -2.95 -0.09 8.24
C ILE A 60 -4.09 0.78 8.80
N ASP A 61 -4.70 1.67 7.99
CA ASP A 61 -5.95 2.33 8.35
C ASP A 61 -7.10 1.32 8.55
N MET A 62 -7.17 0.27 7.72
CA MET A 62 -8.18 -0.78 7.85
C MET A 62 -7.98 -1.62 9.12
N CYS A 63 -6.74 -1.83 9.54
CA CYS A 63 -6.43 -2.48 10.82
C CYS A 63 -7.06 -1.71 11.99
N LEU A 64 -6.90 -0.38 12.02
CA LEU A 64 -7.50 0.48 13.05
C LEU A 64 -9.03 0.51 12.98
N LEU A 65 -9.60 0.59 11.78
CA LEU A 65 -11.04 0.77 11.57
C LEU A 65 -11.88 -0.48 11.79
N PHE A 66 -11.37 -1.64 11.37
CA PHE A 66 -12.14 -2.88 11.29
C PHE A 66 -11.60 -3.99 12.18
N LYS A 67 -10.34 -3.90 12.62
CA LYS A 67 -9.71 -4.88 13.52
C LYS A 67 -9.79 -6.33 13.01
N GLU A 68 -9.77 -6.51 11.69
CA GLU A 68 -9.76 -7.83 11.03
C GLU A 68 -8.32 -8.21 10.65
N LYS A 69 -7.87 -9.40 11.06
CA LYS A 69 -6.51 -9.90 10.82
C LYS A 69 -6.06 -9.82 9.36
N LYS A 70 -6.97 -10.06 8.41
CA LYS A 70 -6.66 -10.03 6.97
C LYS A 70 -6.04 -8.69 6.51
N TYR A 71 -6.42 -7.57 7.12
CA TYR A 71 -5.85 -6.27 6.76
C TYR A 71 -4.42 -6.11 7.29
N TRP A 72 -4.12 -6.73 8.43
CA TRP A 72 -2.75 -6.81 8.93
C TRP A 72 -1.88 -7.66 8.02
N ASP A 73 -2.40 -8.82 7.59
CA ASP A 73 -1.68 -9.72 6.68
C ASP A 73 -1.37 -9.03 5.34
N ALA A 74 -2.32 -8.24 4.82
CA ALA A 74 -2.09 -7.42 3.63
C ALA A 74 -1.08 -6.30 3.88
N PHE A 75 -1.17 -5.58 5.01
CA PHE A 75 -0.19 -4.56 5.37
C PHE A 75 1.23 -5.13 5.47
N GLU A 76 1.40 -6.29 6.11
CA GLU A 76 2.69 -6.96 6.25
C GLU A 76 3.24 -7.41 4.88
N ASN A 77 2.38 -7.96 4.03
CA ASN A 77 2.74 -8.29 2.64
C ASN A 77 3.25 -7.05 1.88
N MET A 78 2.53 -5.91 1.97
CA MET A 78 2.92 -4.65 1.34
C MET A 78 4.25 -4.12 1.88
N PHE A 79 4.38 -4.06 3.20
CA PHE A 79 5.58 -3.56 3.86
C PHE A 79 6.81 -4.39 3.48
N ASN A 80 6.69 -5.71 3.50
CA ASN A 80 7.78 -6.61 3.12
C ASN A 80 8.18 -6.43 1.66
N PHE A 81 7.23 -6.25 0.74
CA PHE A 81 7.56 -5.98 -0.66
C PHE A 81 8.29 -4.64 -0.82
N ILE A 82 7.76 -3.58 -0.21
CA ILE A 82 8.35 -2.25 -0.26
C ILE A 82 9.78 -2.27 0.29
N TRP A 83 9.94 -2.82 1.50
CA TRP A 83 11.21 -2.88 2.18
C TRP A 83 12.26 -3.67 1.40
N ASN A 84 11.89 -4.83 0.86
CA ASN A 84 12.87 -5.72 0.23
C ASN A 84 13.08 -5.45 -1.27
N LYS A 85 12.15 -4.77 -1.96
CA LYS A 85 12.15 -4.62 -3.42
C LYS A 85 12.06 -3.18 -3.90
N CYS A 86 11.19 -2.36 -3.31
CA CYS A 86 10.96 -1.00 -3.82
C CYS A 86 12.05 -0.02 -3.43
N ILE A 87 12.63 -0.14 -2.23
CA ILE A 87 13.61 0.82 -1.71
C ILE A 87 14.98 0.59 -2.37
N ASN A 88 15.57 1.64 -2.92
CA ASN A 88 16.98 1.68 -3.20
C ASN A 88 17.73 1.95 -1.89
N HIS A 89 18.19 0.92 -1.20
CA HIS A 89 18.85 1.07 0.11
C HIS A 89 20.23 1.71 0.06
N GLU A 90 20.89 1.74 -1.10
CA GLU A 90 22.20 2.36 -1.26
C GLU A 90 22.09 3.89 -1.25
N ILE A 91 21.08 4.43 -1.94
CA ILE A 91 20.91 5.87 -2.15
C ILE A 91 19.79 6.44 -1.27
N GLY A 92 18.85 5.60 -0.84
CA GLY A 92 17.55 6.01 -0.34
C GLY A 92 16.53 6.23 -1.45
N GLU A 93 15.28 6.44 -1.04
CA GLU A 93 14.09 6.55 -1.91
C GLU A 93 13.65 5.23 -2.58
N TRP A 94 12.46 5.23 -3.19
CA TRP A 94 11.85 4.08 -3.84
C TRP A 94 12.03 4.19 -5.36
N TYR A 95 12.24 3.07 -6.04
CA TYR A 95 12.19 3.00 -7.50
C TYR A 95 10.81 3.37 -8.03
N ALA A 96 10.73 3.96 -9.23
CA ALA A 96 9.46 4.40 -9.79
C ALA A 96 8.53 3.21 -10.15
N LEU A 97 9.09 2.17 -10.76
CA LEU A 97 8.32 1.06 -11.30
C LEU A 97 9.09 -0.24 -11.24
N LEU A 98 8.44 -1.31 -10.81
CA LEU A 98 8.96 -2.67 -10.82
C LEU A 98 8.07 -3.59 -11.65
N GLU A 99 8.69 -4.63 -12.20
CA GLU A 99 7.98 -5.80 -12.72
C GLU A 99 7.24 -6.52 -11.58
N ARG A 100 6.29 -7.42 -11.92
CA ARG A 100 5.48 -8.13 -10.93
C ARG A 100 6.30 -8.81 -9.83
N ASN A 101 7.43 -9.41 -10.20
CA ASN A 101 8.33 -10.13 -9.29
C ASN A 101 9.27 -9.22 -8.47
N GLY A 102 9.17 -7.89 -8.64
CA GLY A 102 10.02 -6.91 -7.97
C GLY A 102 11.37 -6.65 -8.66
N THR A 103 11.58 -7.08 -9.90
CA THR A 103 12.71 -6.61 -10.70
C THR A 103 12.50 -5.13 -11.06
N VAL A 104 13.51 -4.30 -10.85
CA VAL A 104 13.44 -2.86 -11.18
C VAL A 104 13.25 -2.68 -12.68
N LYS A 105 12.17 -1.97 -13.07
CA LYS A 105 11.87 -1.64 -14.46
C LYS A 105 12.33 -0.21 -14.78
N TRP A 106 12.02 0.74 -13.90
CA TRP A 106 12.46 2.13 -13.97
C TRP A 106 13.13 2.52 -12.66
N ASP A 107 14.41 2.85 -12.74
CA ASP A 107 15.27 3.17 -11.59
C ASP A 107 15.27 4.66 -11.22
N TYR A 108 14.57 5.51 -11.98
CA TYR A 108 14.48 6.94 -11.71
C TYR A 108 13.89 7.21 -10.32
N LEU A 109 14.58 8.04 -9.53
CA LEU A 109 14.13 8.42 -8.19
C LEU A 109 13.25 9.67 -8.19
N GLY A 110 13.19 10.40 -9.31
CA GLY A 110 12.24 11.48 -9.54
C GLY A 110 12.06 11.81 -11.03
N HIS A 111 10.88 12.29 -11.37
CA HIS A 111 10.47 12.76 -12.71
C HIS A 111 9.16 13.57 -12.57
N GLU A 112 8.51 13.96 -13.67
CA GLU A 112 7.34 14.86 -13.68
C GLU A 112 6.16 14.38 -12.80
N TRP A 113 6.07 13.07 -12.54
CA TRP A 113 5.01 12.45 -11.74
C TRP A 113 5.52 11.81 -10.44
N LYS A 114 6.82 11.89 -10.18
CA LYS A 114 7.44 11.30 -8.99
C LYS A 114 8.40 12.28 -8.34
N ILE A 115 8.09 12.58 -7.10
CA ILE A 115 9.06 13.10 -6.12
C ILE A 115 8.78 12.42 -4.78
N SER A 116 9.59 12.70 -3.77
CA SER A 116 9.50 12.13 -2.42
C SER A 116 8.28 12.59 -1.62
N TYR A 117 7.10 12.69 -2.23
CA TYR A 117 5.83 13.00 -1.58
C TYR A 117 5.14 11.73 -1.09
N HIS A 118 4.72 10.84 -1.99
CA HIS A 118 3.97 9.62 -1.64
C HIS A 118 4.76 8.73 -0.69
N THR A 119 6.05 8.52 -0.98
CA THR A 119 6.93 7.63 -0.22
C THR A 119 7.15 8.14 1.21
N VAL A 120 7.56 9.41 1.37
CA VAL A 120 7.80 10.03 2.68
C VAL A 120 6.51 10.11 3.50
N ARG A 121 5.42 10.58 2.87
CA ARG A 121 4.14 10.70 3.56
C ARG A 121 3.63 9.34 4.02
N ALA A 122 3.71 8.30 3.19
CA ALA A 122 3.28 6.96 3.55
C ALA A 122 4.06 6.41 4.76
N VAL A 123 5.39 6.55 4.78
CA VAL A 123 6.20 6.09 5.93
C VAL A 123 5.81 6.83 7.22
N ILE A 124 5.68 8.16 7.18
CA ILE A 124 5.26 8.96 8.34
C ILE A 124 3.88 8.53 8.84
N GLN A 125 2.93 8.34 7.91
CA GLN A 125 1.55 7.95 8.24
C GLN A 125 1.47 6.51 8.78
N THR A 126 2.27 5.59 8.26
CA THR A 126 2.39 4.21 8.75
C THR A 126 2.96 4.18 10.17
N VAL A 127 4.07 4.88 10.44
CA VAL A 127 4.66 4.94 11.80
C VAL A 127 3.67 5.49 12.81
N LYS A 128 2.92 6.54 12.45
CA LYS A 128 1.86 7.09 13.31
C LYS A 128 0.81 6.03 13.67
N ARG A 129 0.32 5.27 12.69
CA ARG A 129 -0.73 4.27 12.90
C ARG A 129 -0.24 3.01 13.61
N LEU A 130 1.01 2.60 13.37
CA LEU A 130 1.64 1.53 14.16
C LEU A 130 1.70 1.91 15.64
N ARG A 131 2.05 3.16 15.97
CA ARG A 131 2.02 3.65 17.36
C ARG A 131 0.59 3.67 17.92
N GLU A 132 -0.41 4.04 17.13
CA GLU A 132 -1.82 3.95 17.54
C GLU A 132 -2.25 2.50 17.82
N LEU A 133 -1.86 1.55 16.95
CA LEU A 133 -2.13 0.12 17.12
C LEU A 133 -1.49 -0.44 18.41
N LEU A 134 -0.24 -0.05 18.71
CA LEU A 134 0.44 -0.47 19.95
C LEU A 134 -0.28 -0.02 21.23
N ASN A 135 -1.04 1.07 21.18
CA ASN A 135 -1.77 1.59 22.34
C ASN A 135 -3.14 0.92 22.55
N ILE A 136 -3.60 0.09 21.60
CA ILE A 136 -4.91 -0.59 21.66
C ILE A 136 -4.80 -2.12 21.68
N LEU A 137 -3.58 -2.65 21.66
CA LEU A 137 -3.23 -4.05 21.94
C LEU A 137 -2.99 -4.21 23.44
#